data_AF-A0A922CMJ0-F1
#
_entry.id   AF-A0A922CMJ0-F1
#
_cell.length_a   1.000
_cell.length_b   1.000
_cell.length_c   1.000
_cell.angle_alpha   90.00
_cell.angle_beta   90.00
_cell.angle_gamma   90.00
#
_symmetry.space_group_name_H-M   'P 1'
#
loop_
_entity.id
_entity.type
_entity.pdbx_description
1 polymer ?
#
loop_
_entity_poly.entity_id
_entity_poly.type
_entity_poly.pdbx_seq_one_letter_code
_entity_poly.pdbx_strand_id
1 'polypeptide(L)'
;MVIRFEGTRENMSALYTWQDSRCKTEFLDSLPKPDSHLKCYSGYGCATLLWMLKHKPEKLKNFKYSATVQDFVVTMLCDLESPIMSDQNAASWGYFNTTDNTWNIDILKSIDFPVELLPKIVKSGDIAGKLNSSWNGIPAGTPVGVALGDLQCSIIATLENTQDAVLNISTSAQLAFVVNSISDFGCNTIEHLPYFNNTYLVVAASLNGGNVLATFVKMLQQWMLEFGFPIPQSKVWEKLIALGLDAKTSSAMSITPHLLGERHVPTAKASVENIDLSNIQLGSVFKSLCDSLIQNLHTMMPKDILRSADIKRIVGNGSGLSRNAVLQRAVEHYYSLPLEFTCGGDAAKGAAIAVI
;
A
#
# COMPACT_ATOMS: atom_id res chain seq x y z
N MET A 1 18.86 -22.81 20.52
CA MET A 1 17.50 -23.16 20.99
C MET A 1 16.52 -22.25 20.26
N VAL A 2 15.59 -22.78 19.49
CA VAL A 2 14.56 -21.97 18.81
C VAL A 2 13.54 -21.57 19.87
N ILE A 3 13.54 -20.30 20.27
CA ILE A 3 12.49 -19.76 21.16
C ILE A 3 11.24 -19.56 20.31
N ARG A 4 10.14 -20.20 20.73
CA ARG A 4 8.80 -19.97 20.18
C ARG A 4 8.01 -19.16 21.20
N PHE A 5 7.45 -18.05 20.77
CA PHE A 5 6.45 -17.32 21.54
C PHE A 5 5.08 -17.92 21.20
N GLU A 6 4.38 -18.45 22.20
CA GLU A 6 3.00 -18.95 22.04
C GLU A 6 2.05 -17.97 22.71
N GLY A 7 1.13 -17.40 21.91
CA GLY A 7 0.03 -16.61 22.44
C GLY A 7 -1.08 -17.53 22.95
N THR A 8 -1.56 -17.31 24.17
CA THR A 8 -2.75 -17.99 24.69
C THR A 8 -3.98 -17.51 23.91
N ARG A 9 -4.59 -18.41 23.12
CA ARG A 9 -5.66 -18.07 22.17
C ARG A 9 -6.87 -17.42 22.83
N GLU A 10 -7.15 -17.79 24.07
CA GLU A 10 -8.24 -17.27 24.89
C GLU A 10 -8.04 -15.79 25.25
N ASN A 11 -6.80 -15.30 25.25
CA ASN A 11 -6.44 -13.93 25.60
C ASN A 11 -6.30 -13.01 24.38
N MET A 12 -6.60 -13.51 23.18
CA MET A 12 -6.37 -12.78 21.93
C MET A 12 -7.58 -12.86 20.99
N SER A 13 -7.80 -11.81 20.20
CA SER A 13 -8.76 -11.89 19.10
C SER A 13 -8.18 -12.66 17.92
N ALA A 14 -9.01 -12.97 16.93
CA ALA A 14 -8.50 -13.24 15.59
C ALA A 14 -7.80 -11.97 15.05
N LEU A 15 -6.83 -12.15 14.15
CA LEU A 15 -6.23 -11.04 13.42
C LEU A 15 -7.24 -10.51 12.39
N TYR A 16 -7.63 -9.24 12.55
CA TYR A 16 -8.39 -8.50 11.55
C TYR A 16 -7.40 -7.76 10.66
N THR A 17 -7.42 -8.06 9.37
CA THR A 17 -6.43 -7.53 8.41
C THR A 17 -6.97 -6.31 7.67
N TRP A 18 -6.09 -5.61 6.95
CA TRP A 18 -6.46 -4.49 6.08
C TRP A 18 -7.44 -4.88 4.95
N GLN A 19 -7.60 -6.18 4.66
CA GLN A 19 -8.58 -6.68 3.69
C GLN A 19 -9.97 -6.89 4.28
N ASP A 20 -10.14 -6.68 5.60
CA ASP A 20 -11.44 -6.83 6.24
C ASP A 20 -12.43 -5.77 5.73
N SER A 21 -13.50 -6.24 5.09
CA SER A 21 -14.49 -5.38 4.43
C SER A 21 -15.80 -5.27 5.22
N ARG A 22 -15.81 -5.58 6.53
CA ARG A 22 -17.05 -5.59 7.33
C ARG A 22 -17.68 -4.21 7.50
N CYS A 23 -16.84 -3.17 7.53
CA CYS A 23 -17.29 -1.79 7.69
C CYS A 23 -17.71 -1.30 6.31
N LYS A 24 -18.98 -1.51 5.98
CA LYS A 24 -19.58 -0.98 4.76
C LYS A 24 -19.69 0.54 4.82
N THR A 25 -19.87 1.18 3.67
CA THR A 25 -20.00 2.63 3.53
C THR A 25 -21.07 3.20 4.46
N GLU A 26 -22.24 2.55 4.58
CA GLU A 26 -23.33 3.03 5.44
C GLU A 26 -22.94 3.02 6.93
N PHE A 27 -22.08 2.08 7.33
CA PHE A 27 -21.56 2.06 8.70
C PHE A 27 -20.53 3.17 8.90
N LEU A 28 -19.57 3.34 7.98
CA LEU A 28 -18.54 4.37 8.07
C LEU A 28 -19.15 5.79 8.07
N ASP A 29 -20.14 6.03 7.21
CA ASP A 29 -20.86 7.30 7.11
C ASP A 29 -21.70 7.61 8.37
N SER A 30 -22.06 6.60 9.15
CA SER A 30 -22.79 6.78 10.42
C SER A 30 -21.90 7.19 11.58
N LEU A 31 -20.57 7.12 11.43
CA LEU A 31 -19.62 7.48 12.47
C LEU A 31 -19.26 8.97 12.41
N PRO A 32 -18.85 9.59 13.53
CA PRO A 32 -18.37 10.96 13.51
C PRO A 32 -17.14 11.10 12.61
N LYS A 33 -17.01 12.23 11.91
CA LYS A 33 -15.86 12.45 11.04
C LYS A 33 -14.60 12.57 11.89
N PRO A 34 -13.53 11.82 11.59
CA PRO A 34 -12.25 11.99 12.27
C PRO A 34 -11.67 13.36 11.95
N ASP A 35 -10.96 13.94 12.90
CA ASP A 35 -10.09 15.11 12.65
C ASP A 35 -8.76 14.59 12.13
N SER A 36 -8.68 14.39 10.82
CA SER A 36 -7.50 13.90 10.11
C SER A 36 -7.63 14.24 8.63
N HIS A 37 -6.50 14.48 7.97
CA HIS A 37 -6.46 14.61 6.51
C HIS A 37 -6.56 13.25 5.81
N LEU A 38 -6.36 12.14 6.52
CA LEU A 38 -6.58 10.78 6.03
C LEU A 38 -8.02 10.34 6.24
N LYS A 39 -8.55 9.65 5.23
CA LYS A 39 -9.89 9.04 5.31
C LYS A 39 -9.84 7.77 6.15
N CYS A 40 -10.97 7.46 6.79
CA CYS A 40 -11.16 6.19 7.48
C CYS A 40 -11.78 5.16 6.54
N TYR A 41 -11.14 4.00 6.38
CA TYR A 41 -11.62 2.94 5.49
C TYR A 41 -11.96 1.65 6.24
N SER A 42 -12.66 0.74 5.57
CA SER A 42 -12.77 -0.65 6.02
C SER A 42 -11.38 -1.27 6.18
N GLY A 43 -11.21 -2.15 7.17
CA GLY A 43 -9.93 -2.77 7.49
C GLY A 43 -9.03 -1.95 8.40
N TYR A 44 -9.36 -0.68 8.66
CA TYR A 44 -8.65 0.14 9.65
C TYR A 44 -8.99 -0.31 11.09
N GLY A 45 -8.03 -0.14 11.99
CA GLY A 45 -8.12 -0.58 13.39
C GLY A 45 -9.32 0.01 14.13
N CYS A 46 -9.42 1.34 14.23
CA CYS A 46 -10.55 2.00 14.90
C CYS A 46 -11.88 1.69 14.21
N ALA A 47 -11.92 1.63 12.87
CA ALA A 47 -13.14 1.26 12.15
C ALA A 47 -13.63 -0.14 12.56
N THR A 48 -12.72 -1.10 12.68
CA THR A 48 -13.02 -2.47 13.10
C THR A 48 -13.46 -2.53 14.56
N LEU A 49 -12.78 -1.81 15.44
CA LEU A 49 -13.11 -1.73 16.88
C LEU A 49 -14.48 -1.07 17.09
N LEU A 50 -14.79 0.01 16.38
CA LEU A 50 -16.11 0.65 16.39
C LEU A 50 -17.21 -0.29 15.88
N TRP A 51 -16.92 -1.06 14.84
CA TRP A 51 -17.85 -2.08 14.37
C TRP A 51 -18.09 -3.16 15.44
N MET A 52 -17.03 -3.59 16.14
CA MET A 52 -17.12 -4.55 17.25
C MET A 52 -17.87 -3.97 18.45
N LEU A 53 -17.69 -2.69 18.77
CA LEU A 53 -18.43 -2.00 19.83
C LEU A 53 -19.93 -2.07 19.55
N LYS A 54 -20.35 -1.81 18.30
CA LYS A 54 -21.76 -1.86 17.90
C LYS A 54 -22.35 -3.27 17.85
N HIS A 55 -21.62 -4.26 17.32
CA HIS A 55 -22.19 -5.58 16.99
C HIS A 55 -21.78 -6.70 17.94
N LYS A 56 -20.67 -6.54 18.67
CA LYS A 56 -20.09 -7.54 19.57
C LYS A 56 -19.51 -6.89 20.85
N PRO A 57 -20.25 -6.03 21.57
CA PRO A 57 -19.74 -5.29 22.73
C PRO A 57 -19.22 -6.21 23.83
N GLU A 58 -19.92 -7.29 24.13
CA GLU A 58 -19.48 -8.27 25.16
C GLU A 58 -18.16 -8.95 24.81
N LYS A 59 -17.87 -9.13 23.51
CA LYS A 59 -16.58 -9.64 23.08
C LYS A 59 -15.49 -8.58 23.26
N LEU A 60 -15.78 -7.32 22.93
CA LEU A 60 -14.82 -6.23 23.00
C LEU A 60 -14.37 -5.96 24.45
N LYS A 61 -15.30 -6.03 25.42
CA LYS A 61 -15.05 -5.85 26.87
C LYS A 61 -14.00 -6.79 27.45
N ASN A 62 -13.73 -7.93 26.80
CA ASN A 62 -12.73 -8.90 27.26
C ASN A 62 -11.29 -8.48 26.94
N PHE A 63 -11.10 -7.41 26.16
CA PHE A 63 -9.78 -6.94 25.77
C PHE A 63 -9.43 -5.65 26.50
N LYS A 64 -8.16 -5.54 26.91
CA LYS A 64 -7.59 -4.34 27.54
C LYS A 64 -6.81 -3.48 26.55
N TYR A 65 -6.26 -4.09 25.50
CA TYR A 65 -5.40 -3.42 24.53
C TYR A 65 -5.71 -3.88 23.11
N SER A 66 -5.35 -3.04 22.15
CA SER A 66 -5.39 -3.34 20.73
C SER A 66 -4.12 -2.81 20.06
N ALA A 67 -3.64 -3.52 19.03
CA ALA A 67 -2.43 -3.16 18.31
C ALA A 67 -2.43 -3.82 16.92
N THR A 68 -1.55 -3.39 16.00
CA THR A 68 -1.33 -4.20 14.79
C THR A 68 -0.59 -5.49 15.13
N VAL A 69 -0.54 -6.44 14.19
CA VAL A 69 0.22 -7.69 14.38
C VAL A 69 1.71 -7.43 14.63
N GLN A 70 2.27 -6.44 13.97
CA GLN A 70 3.68 -6.07 14.10
C GLN A 70 3.98 -5.36 15.42
N ASP A 71 3.10 -4.47 15.88
CA ASP A 71 3.21 -3.87 17.22
C ASP A 71 3.08 -4.95 18.32
N PHE A 72 2.22 -5.95 18.11
CA PHE A 72 2.11 -7.10 19.01
C PHE A 72 3.40 -7.92 19.07
N VAL A 73 4.07 -8.15 17.93
CA VAL A 73 5.40 -8.81 17.93
C VAL A 73 6.41 -7.99 18.72
N VAL A 74 6.48 -6.67 18.52
CA VAL A 74 7.38 -5.78 19.29
C VAL A 74 7.09 -5.86 20.79
N THR A 75 5.81 -5.83 21.17
CA THR A 75 5.35 -5.95 22.56
C THR A 75 5.83 -7.27 23.18
N MET A 76 5.69 -8.40 22.46
CA MET A 76 6.17 -9.70 22.93
C MET A 76 7.69 -9.76 23.05
N LEU A 77 8.43 -9.27 22.05
CA LEU A 77 9.90 -9.32 22.04
C LEU A 77 10.52 -8.53 23.18
N CYS A 78 9.88 -7.41 23.55
CA CYS A 78 10.34 -6.51 24.59
C CYS A 78 9.70 -6.78 25.96
N ASP A 79 8.77 -7.73 26.06
CA ASP A 79 7.99 -8.02 27.27
C ASP A 79 7.33 -6.75 27.87
N LEU A 80 6.68 -5.97 27.00
CA LEU A 80 6.05 -4.71 27.39
C LEU A 80 4.68 -4.95 28.05
N GLU A 81 4.36 -4.18 29.09
CA GLU A 81 3.06 -4.24 29.77
C GLU A 81 1.89 -3.74 28.88
N SER A 82 2.19 -2.88 27.92
CA SER A 82 1.21 -2.33 26.97
C SER A 82 1.83 -2.12 25.59
N PRO A 83 1.04 -2.23 24.51
CA PRO A 83 1.55 -2.05 23.16
C PRO A 83 1.95 -0.61 22.88
N ILE A 84 3.09 -0.48 22.19
CA ILE A 84 3.60 0.78 21.63
C ILE A 84 3.47 0.69 20.11
N MET A 85 3.01 1.77 19.49
CA MET A 85 2.74 1.85 18.06
C MET A 85 3.41 3.07 17.45
N SER A 86 3.95 2.94 16.24
CA SER A 86 4.46 4.09 15.49
C SER A 86 3.34 4.94 14.92
N ASP A 87 3.63 6.22 14.70
CA ASP A 87 2.79 7.15 13.95
C ASP A 87 2.41 6.63 12.54
N GLN A 88 3.29 5.87 11.90
CA GLN A 88 3.04 5.18 10.62
C GLN A 88 1.90 4.16 10.70
N ASN A 89 1.90 3.31 11.73
CA ASN A 89 0.85 2.32 11.92
C ASN A 89 -0.46 2.97 12.38
N ALA A 90 -0.37 3.99 13.24
CA ALA A 90 -1.53 4.72 13.74
C ALA A 90 -2.29 5.45 12.62
N ALA A 91 -1.58 5.97 11.61
CA ALA A 91 -2.21 6.56 10.42
C ALA A 91 -3.13 5.58 9.67
N SER A 92 -2.87 4.27 9.79
CA SER A 92 -3.68 3.20 9.17
C SER A 92 -4.80 2.67 10.09
N TRP A 93 -5.11 3.36 11.20
CA TRP A 93 -6.17 2.98 12.13
C TRP A 93 -7.45 3.80 12.00
N GLY A 94 -7.37 4.97 11.38
CA GLY A 94 -8.45 5.96 11.41
C GLY A 94 -8.57 6.60 12.79
N TYR A 95 -9.13 7.81 12.85
CA TYR A 95 -9.21 8.62 14.08
C TYR A 95 -7.86 8.95 14.72
N PHE A 96 -6.81 9.03 13.90
CA PHE A 96 -5.49 9.50 14.29
C PHE A 96 -5.15 10.75 13.46
N ASN A 97 -4.80 11.83 14.13
CA ASN A 97 -4.35 13.04 13.49
C ASN A 97 -2.83 13.00 13.36
N THR A 98 -2.33 12.89 12.13
CA THR A 98 -0.89 12.76 11.88
C THR A 98 -0.14 14.09 11.99
N THR A 99 -0.85 15.21 12.10
CA THR A 99 -0.26 16.55 12.24
C THR A 99 0.08 16.82 13.70
N ASP A 100 -0.86 16.55 14.61
CA ASP A 100 -0.64 16.68 16.06
C ASP A 100 -0.04 15.41 16.69
N ASN A 101 -0.02 14.31 15.94
CA ASN A 101 0.48 13.00 16.35
C ASN A 101 -0.32 12.37 17.51
N THR A 102 -1.64 12.57 17.53
CA THR A 102 -2.53 12.09 18.58
C THR A 102 -3.78 11.39 18.05
N TRP A 103 -4.36 10.53 18.88
CA TRP A 103 -5.69 9.98 18.65
C TRP A 103 -6.76 11.06 18.81
N ASN A 104 -7.85 10.99 18.03
CA ASN A 104 -9.01 11.87 18.19
C ASN A 104 -9.85 11.46 19.42
N ILE A 105 -9.26 11.57 20.63
CA ILE A 105 -9.81 11.05 21.89
C ILE A 105 -11.20 11.61 22.18
N ASP A 106 -11.42 12.91 22.02
CA ASP A 106 -12.71 13.54 22.34
C ASP A 106 -13.82 13.09 21.39
N ILE A 107 -13.50 12.94 20.10
CA ILE A 107 -14.42 12.41 19.08
C ILE A 107 -14.79 10.96 19.43
N LEU A 108 -13.81 10.13 19.75
CA LEU A 108 -14.03 8.72 20.10
C LEU A 108 -14.84 8.58 21.40
N LYS A 109 -14.57 9.39 22.43
CA LYS A 109 -15.35 9.40 23.67
C LYS A 109 -16.81 9.82 23.45
N SER A 110 -17.09 10.70 22.49
CA SER A 110 -18.46 11.16 22.20
C SER A 110 -19.41 10.05 21.72
N ILE A 111 -18.84 8.91 21.31
CA ILE A 111 -19.57 7.72 20.85
C ILE A 111 -19.27 6.48 21.71
N ASP A 112 -18.91 6.70 22.97
CA ASP A 112 -18.64 5.66 23.98
C ASP A 112 -17.55 4.66 23.57
N PHE A 113 -16.58 5.10 22.74
CA PHE A 113 -15.46 4.24 22.39
C PHE A 113 -14.49 4.06 23.58
N PRO A 114 -14.08 2.83 23.91
CA PRO A 114 -13.12 2.54 24.99
C PRO A 114 -11.70 2.93 24.55
N VAL A 115 -11.35 4.21 24.75
CA VAL A 115 -10.06 4.79 24.32
C VAL A 115 -8.84 4.13 24.98
N GLU A 116 -9.03 3.44 26.11
CA GLU A 116 -8.01 2.63 26.77
C GLU A 116 -7.51 1.44 25.94
N LEU A 117 -8.28 1.01 24.92
CA LEU A 117 -7.82 0.01 23.97
C LEU A 117 -6.72 0.54 23.05
N LEU A 118 -6.63 1.86 22.86
CA LEU A 118 -5.70 2.45 21.90
C LEU A 118 -4.26 2.33 22.40
N PRO A 119 -3.31 1.97 21.52
CA PRO A 119 -1.91 1.86 21.89
C PRO A 119 -1.28 3.24 22.10
N LYS A 120 -0.19 3.25 22.87
CA LYS A 120 0.63 4.43 23.05
C LYS A 120 1.40 4.73 21.76
N ILE A 121 1.30 5.95 21.28
CA ILE A 121 2.00 6.39 20.05
C ILE A 121 3.38 6.96 20.35
N VAL A 122 4.34 6.61 19.50
CA VAL A 122 5.70 7.15 19.46
C VAL A 122 6.11 7.38 18.00
N LYS A 123 7.24 8.04 17.76
CA LYS A 123 7.68 8.39 16.40
C LYS A 123 8.32 7.20 15.72
N SER A 124 8.11 7.09 14.40
CA SER A 124 8.85 6.14 13.58
C SER A 124 10.35 6.39 13.67
N GLY A 125 11.12 5.33 13.93
CA GLY A 125 12.55 5.38 14.24
C GLY A 125 12.87 5.29 15.74
N ASP A 126 11.88 5.48 16.62
CA ASP A 126 12.10 5.35 18.07
C ASP A 126 12.34 3.89 18.48
N ILE A 127 13.04 3.73 19.61
CA ILE A 127 13.22 2.43 20.27
C ILE A 127 12.01 2.15 21.17
N ALA A 128 11.31 1.05 20.91
CA ALA A 128 10.17 0.59 21.71
C ALA A 128 10.61 -0.05 23.03
N GLY A 129 11.77 -0.70 23.04
CA GLY A 129 12.30 -1.40 24.20
C GLY A 129 13.59 -2.13 23.91
N LYS A 130 13.86 -3.16 24.70
CA LYS A 130 15.00 -4.07 24.52
C LYS A 130 14.50 -5.49 24.50
N LEU A 131 15.16 -6.32 23.71
CA LEU A 131 14.87 -7.74 23.64
C LEU A 131 15.00 -8.38 25.04
N ASN A 132 13.92 -8.98 25.55
CA ASN A 132 13.90 -9.53 26.91
C ASN A 132 14.80 -10.77 27.06
N SER A 133 14.90 -11.59 26.02
CA SER A 133 15.74 -12.80 25.99
C SER A 133 16.35 -13.02 24.61
N SER A 134 17.52 -13.67 24.53
CA SER A 134 18.22 -13.86 23.26
C SER A 134 17.35 -14.60 22.23
N TRP A 135 17.20 -14.06 21.03
CA TRP A 135 16.28 -14.58 20.01
C TRP A 135 16.99 -14.78 18.67
N ASN A 136 16.99 -16.00 18.14
CA ASN A 136 17.60 -16.35 16.84
C ASN A 136 19.06 -15.86 16.67
N GLY A 137 19.85 -15.90 17.75
CA GLY A 137 21.26 -15.45 17.75
C GLY A 137 21.45 -13.96 18.07
N ILE A 138 20.37 -13.20 18.24
CA ILE A 138 20.40 -11.81 18.70
C ILE A 138 20.43 -11.80 20.24
N PRO A 139 21.41 -11.15 20.90
CA PRO A 139 21.52 -11.14 22.36
C PRO A 139 20.37 -10.42 23.07
N ALA A 140 20.00 -10.89 24.26
CA ALA A 140 19.15 -10.14 25.18
C ALA A 140 19.73 -8.73 25.44
N GLY A 141 18.85 -7.75 25.64
CA GLY A 141 19.24 -6.35 25.80
C GLY A 141 19.46 -5.58 24.50
N THR A 142 19.42 -6.25 23.33
CA THR A 142 19.49 -5.58 22.02
C THR A 142 18.30 -4.60 21.86
N PRO A 143 18.53 -3.33 21.47
CA PRO A 143 17.45 -2.39 21.21
C PRO A 143 16.48 -2.90 20.14
N VAL A 144 15.19 -2.71 20.37
CA VAL A 144 14.14 -3.06 19.40
C VAL A 144 13.39 -1.79 19.04
N GLY A 145 13.43 -1.44 17.75
CA GLY A 145 12.67 -0.32 17.20
C GLY A 145 11.16 -0.56 17.26
N VAL A 146 10.40 0.52 17.19
CA VAL A 146 8.95 0.46 16.99
C VAL A 146 8.62 -0.19 15.65
N ALA A 147 7.47 -0.85 15.55
CA ALA A 147 7.08 -1.44 14.27
C ALA A 147 6.77 -0.35 13.25
N LEU A 148 7.12 -0.57 11.98
CA LEU A 148 7.07 0.43 10.91
C LEU A 148 6.12 -0.01 9.79
N GLY A 149 5.64 0.97 9.01
CA GLY A 149 4.83 0.69 7.83
C GLY A 149 5.67 0.06 6.70
N ASP A 150 5.10 -0.92 6.02
CA ASP A 150 5.79 -1.68 4.96
C ASP A 150 6.15 -0.80 3.76
N LEU A 151 5.25 0.11 3.37
CA LEU A 151 5.48 1.09 2.32
C LEU A 151 6.62 2.03 2.70
N GLN A 152 6.58 2.63 3.90
CA GLN A 152 7.62 3.53 4.39
C GLN A 152 9.00 2.85 4.37
N CYS A 153 9.07 1.62 4.85
CA CYS A 153 10.29 0.81 4.80
C CYS A 153 10.73 0.50 3.35
N SER A 154 9.81 0.16 2.47
CA SER A 154 10.14 -0.10 1.06
C SER A 154 10.71 1.15 0.37
N ILE A 155 10.17 2.33 0.70
CA ILE A 155 10.59 3.61 0.15
C ILE A 155 11.97 4.02 0.68
N ILE A 156 12.22 3.96 2.01
CA ILE A 156 13.56 4.31 2.56
C ILE A 156 14.66 3.38 2.03
N ALA A 157 14.32 2.12 1.71
CA ALA A 157 15.25 1.17 1.11
C ALA A 157 15.55 1.44 -0.38
N THR A 158 14.77 2.30 -1.04
CA THR A 158 14.81 2.54 -2.50
C THR A 158 15.29 3.94 -2.87
N LEU A 159 14.91 4.96 -2.09
CA LEU A 159 15.32 6.34 -2.35
C LEU A 159 16.83 6.51 -2.26
N GLU A 160 17.41 7.20 -3.24
CA GLU A 160 18.84 7.57 -3.21
C GLU A 160 19.02 9.07 -2.96
N ASN A 161 18.03 9.90 -3.32
CA ASN A 161 18.00 11.34 -3.03
C ASN A 161 16.55 11.87 -2.89
N THR A 162 16.40 13.13 -2.47
CA THR A 162 15.09 13.76 -2.21
C THR A 162 14.31 14.14 -3.47
N GLN A 163 14.94 14.12 -4.64
CA GLN A 163 14.32 14.40 -5.94
C GLN A 163 13.88 13.10 -6.65
N ASP A 164 13.91 11.96 -5.95
CA ASP A 164 13.43 10.68 -6.44
C ASP A 164 11.94 10.49 -6.11
N ALA A 165 11.17 10.04 -7.09
CA ALA A 165 9.92 9.35 -6.83
C ALA A 165 10.14 7.84 -6.99
N VAL A 166 9.43 7.03 -6.23
CA VAL A 166 9.50 5.57 -6.31
C VAL A 166 8.21 5.03 -6.92
N LEU A 167 8.33 4.25 -7.99
CA LEU A 167 7.22 3.55 -8.61
C LEU A 167 7.37 2.05 -8.40
N ASN A 168 6.49 1.47 -7.58
CA ASN A 168 6.38 0.03 -7.39
C ASN A 168 5.23 -0.53 -8.23
N ILE A 169 5.52 -1.46 -9.14
CA ILE A 169 4.48 -2.29 -9.76
C ILE A 169 4.82 -3.77 -9.56
N SER A 170 4.06 -4.38 -8.65
CA SER A 170 4.08 -5.81 -8.37
C SER A 170 2.66 -6.34 -8.58
N THR A 171 2.00 -6.91 -7.57
CA THR A 171 0.58 -7.27 -7.66
C THR A 171 -0.29 -6.03 -7.93
N SER A 172 -0.09 -4.96 -7.16
CA SER A 172 -0.72 -3.64 -7.32
C SER A 172 0.32 -2.61 -7.78
N ALA A 173 -0.06 -1.33 -7.87
CA ALA A 173 0.84 -0.26 -8.25
C ALA A 173 0.83 0.92 -7.27
N GLN A 174 2.00 1.47 -6.95
CA GLN A 174 2.19 2.58 -6.01
C GLN A 174 3.22 3.55 -6.55
N LEU A 175 2.88 4.83 -6.62
CA LEU A 175 3.82 5.93 -6.88
C LEU A 175 3.92 6.80 -5.62
N ALA A 176 5.13 7.02 -5.14
CA ALA A 176 5.34 7.83 -3.94
C ALA A 176 6.60 8.70 -4.00
N PHE A 177 6.57 9.84 -3.31
CA PHE A 177 7.73 10.69 -3.06
C PHE A 177 7.61 11.37 -1.70
N VAL A 178 8.72 11.93 -1.19
CA VAL A 178 8.79 12.52 0.16
C VAL A 178 8.58 14.03 0.10
N VAL A 179 7.82 14.59 1.05
CA VAL A 179 7.64 16.03 1.27
C VAL A 179 7.81 16.38 2.75
N ASN A 180 8.23 17.62 3.03
CA ASN A 180 8.45 18.06 4.40
C ASN A 180 7.14 18.34 5.18
N SER A 181 6.04 18.60 4.48
CA SER A 181 4.75 18.92 5.09
C SER A 181 3.60 18.52 4.17
N ILE A 182 2.43 18.27 4.75
CA ILE A 182 1.20 18.03 4.01
C ILE A 182 0.94 19.22 3.08
N SER A 183 0.68 18.93 1.81
CA SER A 183 0.44 19.94 0.78
C SER A 183 -0.83 19.60 0.00
N ASP A 184 -1.65 20.61 -0.31
CA ASP A 184 -2.81 20.40 -1.18
C ASP A 184 -2.38 20.46 -2.65
N PHE A 185 -2.36 19.30 -3.31
CA PHE A 185 -2.08 19.19 -4.74
C PHE A 185 -3.36 19.18 -5.60
N GLY A 186 -4.53 19.48 -5.02
CA GLY A 186 -5.81 19.51 -5.74
C GLY A 186 -6.30 18.14 -6.22
N CYS A 187 -5.71 17.05 -5.71
CA CYS A 187 -6.03 15.68 -6.08
C CYS A 187 -6.54 14.91 -4.86
N ASN A 188 -7.72 14.32 -4.96
CA ASN A 188 -8.34 13.52 -3.88
C ASN A 188 -7.95 12.02 -3.93
N THR A 189 -7.09 11.67 -4.88
CA THR A 189 -6.57 10.33 -5.20
C THR A 189 -5.19 10.06 -4.60
N ILE A 190 -4.58 11.07 -3.99
CA ILE A 190 -3.31 10.98 -3.28
C ILE A 190 -3.54 11.04 -1.77
N GLU A 191 -2.68 10.36 -1.02
CA GLU A 191 -2.69 10.38 0.44
C GLU A 191 -1.34 10.87 0.95
N HIS A 192 -1.33 11.58 2.08
CA HIS A 192 -0.11 11.96 2.78
C HIS A 192 0.07 11.04 3.98
N LEU A 193 0.99 10.09 3.89
CA LEU A 193 1.27 9.16 4.98
C LEU A 193 2.47 9.66 5.80
N PRO A 194 2.44 9.58 7.13
CA PRO A 194 3.61 9.96 7.92
C PRO A 194 4.81 9.09 7.53
N TYR A 195 5.96 9.74 7.47
CA TYR A 195 7.26 9.17 7.12
C TYR A 195 8.29 9.53 8.19
N PHE A 196 9.53 9.12 8.01
CA PHE A 196 10.61 9.37 8.96
C PHE A 196 10.91 10.87 9.11
N ASN A 197 11.49 11.27 10.25
CA ASN A 197 11.94 12.64 10.50
C ASN A 197 10.84 13.72 10.35
N ASN A 198 9.60 13.42 10.76
CA ASN A 198 8.43 14.31 10.65
C ASN A 198 8.15 14.79 9.21
N THR A 199 8.50 13.99 8.22
CA THR A 199 8.14 14.20 6.81
C THR A 199 6.92 13.35 6.45
N TYR A 200 6.45 13.48 5.20
CA TYR A 200 5.30 12.73 4.68
C TYR A 200 5.64 12.08 3.33
N LEU A 201 5.08 10.91 3.09
CA LEU A 201 4.98 10.35 1.74
C LEU A 201 3.71 10.87 1.08
N VAL A 202 3.84 11.44 -0.11
CA VAL A 202 2.71 11.64 -1.02
C VAL A 202 2.56 10.37 -1.84
N VAL A 203 1.41 9.71 -1.76
CA VAL A 203 1.22 8.35 -2.34
C VAL A 203 -0.01 8.29 -3.22
N ALA A 204 0.15 7.79 -4.44
CA ALA A 204 -0.94 7.25 -5.26
C ALA A 204 -0.84 5.73 -5.26
N ALA A 205 -1.83 5.06 -4.66
CA ALA A 205 -1.86 3.61 -4.52
C ALA A 205 -3.02 3.00 -5.31
N SER A 206 -2.73 2.52 -6.52
CA SER A 206 -3.70 1.83 -7.37
C SER A 206 -3.84 0.36 -6.96
N LEU A 207 -5.08 -0.12 -6.89
CA LEU A 207 -5.36 -1.56 -6.73
C LEU A 207 -5.00 -2.38 -7.98
N ASN A 208 -4.80 -1.71 -9.12
CA ASN A 208 -4.65 -2.30 -10.43
C ASN A 208 -3.20 -2.19 -10.91
N GLY A 209 -2.49 -3.32 -10.97
CA GLY A 209 -1.08 -3.37 -11.36
C GLY A 209 -0.77 -4.65 -12.13
N GLY A 210 0.22 -5.40 -11.68
CA GLY A 210 0.55 -6.70 -12.26
C GLY A 210 -0.58 -7.73 -12.17
N ASN A 211 -1.52 -7.59 -11.23
CA ASN A 211 -2.70 -8.44 -11.14
C ASN A 211 -3.59 -8.35 -12.39
N VAL A 212 -3.74 -7.17 -13.00
CA VAL A 212 -4.51 -6.96 -14.23
C VAL A 212 -3.80 -7.65 -15.40
N LEU A 213 -2.50 -7.41 -15.54
CA LEU A 213 -1.70 -8.03 -16.59
C LEU A 213 -1.66 -9.57 -16.45
N ALA A 214 -1.52 -10.09 -15.22
CA ALA A 214 -1.56 -11.51 -14.94
C ALA A 214 -2.94 -12.12 -15.26
N THR A 215 -4.02 -11.39 -15.01
CA THR A 215 -5.38 -11.82 -15.35
C THR A 215 -5.57 -11.88 -16.87
N PHE A 216 -5.09 -10.87 -17.59
CA PHE A 216 -5.08 -10.87 -19.06
C PHE A 216 -4.29 -12.04 -19.64
N VAL A 217 -3.09 -12.32 -19.12
CA VAL A 217 -2.27 -13.47 -19.54
C VAL A 217 -2.95 -14.80 -19.23
N LYS A 218 -3.54 -14.94 -18.04
CA LYS A 218 -4.28 -16.15 -17.66
C LYS A 218 -5.48 -16.36 -18.57
N MET A 219 -6.21 -15.30 -18.93
CA MET A 219 -7.34 -15.36 -19.86
C MET A 219 -6.91 -15.90 -21.23
N LEU A 220 -5.84 -15.35 -21.80
CA LEU A 220 -5.30 -15.84 -23.08
C LEU A 220 -4.84 -17.30 -22.98
N GLN A 221 -4.18 -17.68 -21.89
CA GLN A 221 -3.77 -19.06 -21.66
C GLN A 221 -4.97 -20.02 -21.63
N GLN A 222 -6.07 -19.64 -20.97
CA GLN A 222 -7.29 -20.46 -20.92
C GLN A 222 -7.92 -20.60 -22.30
N TRP A 223 -8.03 -19.51 -23.07
CA TRP A 223 -8.54 -19.59 -24.44
C TRP A 223 -7.70 -20.52 -25.31
N MET A 224 -6.36 -20.42 -25.22
CA MET A 224 -5.47 -21.31 -25.97
C MET A 224 -5.67 -22.78 -25.60
N LEU A 225 -5.92 -23.07 -24.32
CA LEU A 225 -6.26 -24.42 -23.85
C LEU A 225 -7.61 -24.90 -24.42
N GLU A 226 -8.64 -24.05 -24.44
CA GLU A 226 -9.96 -24.35 -25.01
C GLU A 226 -9.90 -24.66 -26.52
N PHE A 227 -9.00 -24.01 -27.25
CA PHE A 227 -8.72 -24.31 -28.66
C PHE A 227 -7.80 -25.52 -28.88
N GLY A 228 -7.34 -26.21 -27.82
CA GLY A 228 -6.51 -27.42 -27.91
C GLY A 228 -5.01 -27.17 -28.05
N PHE A 229 -4.53 -25.96 -27.75
CA PHE A 229 -3.13 -25.56 -27.86
C PHE A 229 -2.58 -25.08 -26.50
N PRO A 230 -2.32 -25.98 -25.54
CA PRO A 230 -1.82 -25.60 -24.23
C PRO A 230 -0.47 -24.86 -24.35
N ILE A 231 -0.37 -23.69 -23.71
CA ILE A 231 0.84 -22.86 -23.71
C ILE A 231 1.22 -22.46 -22.27
N PRO A 232 2.52 -22.53 -21.89
CA PRO A 232 2.97 -22.01 -20.60
C PRO A 232 2.79 -20.48 -20.49
N GLN A 233 2.41 -19.97 -19.30
CA GLN A 233 2.25 -18.52 -19.09
C GLN A 233 3.51 -17.72 -19.43
N SER A 234 4.70 -18.27 -19.15
CA SER A 234 5.97 -17.62 -19.49
C SER A 234 6.11 -17.33 -20.98
N LYS A 235 5.60 -18.23 -21.85
CA LYS A 235 5.60 -18.03 -23.31
C LYS A 235 4.57 -17.03 -23.76
N VAL A 236 3.42 -16.96 -23.09
CA VAL A 236 2.42 -15.91 -23.34
C VAL A 236 3.02 -14.54 -23.01
N TRP A 237 3.62 -14.38 -21.82
CA TRP A 237 4.30 -13.15 -21.41
C TRP A 237 5.39 -12.70 -22.40
N GLU A 238 6.31 -13.60 -22.75
CA GLU A 238 7.38 -13.34 -23.73
C GLU A 238 6.82 -12.80 -25.05
N LYS A 239 5.75 -13.45 -25.57
CA LYS A 239 5.12 -13.06 -26.82
C LYS A 239 4.40 -11.71 -26.72
N LEU A 240 3.66 -11.47 -25.64
CA LEU A 240 2.95 -10.21 -25.41
C LEU A 240 3.89 -9.02 -25.33
N ILE A 241 4.99 -9.15 -24.57
CA ILE A 241 5.99 -8.09 -24.43
C ILE A 241 6.64 -7.81 -25.79
N ALA A 242 7.07 -8.84 -26.52
CA ALA A 242 7.66 -8.65 -27.86
C ALA A 242 6.69 -7.93 -28.81
N LEU A 243 5.45 -8.42 -28.93
CA LEU A 243 4.44 -7.81 -29.80
C LEU A 243 4.05 -6.40 -29.35
N GLY A 244 3.99 -6.13 -28.05
CA GLY A 244 3.67 -4.81 -27.52
C GLY A 244 4.78 -3.78 -27.73
N LEU A 245 6.05 -4.21 -27.78
CA LEU A 245 7.18 -3.35 -28.12
C LEU A 245 7.20 -2.97 -29.61
N ASP A 246 6.75 -3.88 -30.47
CA ASP A 246 6.67 -3.69 -31.93
C ASP A 246 5.37 -2.99 -32.37
N ALA A 247 4.38 -2.91 -31.47
CA ALA A 247 3.08 -2.29 -31.77
C ALA A 247 3.24 -0.79 -32.06
N LYS A 248 2.68 -0.35 -33.20
CA LYS A 248 2.70 1.06 -33.60
C LYS A 248 1.88 1.92 -32.64
N THR A 249 2.32 3.17 -32.44
CA THR A 249 1.78 4.13 -31.45
C THR A 249 0.39 4.70 -31.78
N SER A 250 -0.45 4.03 -32.58
CA SER A 250 -1.67 4.62 -33.16
C SER A 250 -2.97 3.94 -32.77
N SER A 251 -3.08 3.30 -31.60
CA SER A 251 -4.37 2.77 -31.16
C SER A 251 -5.11 3.76 -30.26
N ALA A 252 -6.25 4.25 -30.75
CA ALA A 252 -7.24 5.01 -29.97
C ALA A 252 -7.94 4.17 -28.88
N MET A 253 -7.63 2.86 -28.81
CA MET A 253 -8.18 1.95 -27.82
C MET A 253 -7.90 2.46 -26.40
N SER A 254 -8.97 2.70 -25.66
CA SER A 254 -8.92 3.14 -24.27
C SER A 254 -9.34 1.97 -23.39
N ILE A 255 -8.49 1.59 -22.43
CA ILE A 255 -8.80 0.52 -21.48
C ILE A 255 -8.96 1.14 -20.10
N THR A 256 -10.10 0.91 -19.45
CA THR A 256 -10.23 1.16 -18.02
C THR A 256 -9.74 -0.08 -17.28
N PRO A 257 -8.63 -0.03 -16.51
CA PRO A 257 -8.02 -1.24 -15.96
C PRO A 257 -8.59 -1.68 -14.61
N HIS A 258 -9.77 -1.19 -14.20
CA HIS A 258 -10.34 -1.36 -12.85
C HIS A 258 -10.95 -2.75 -12.60
N LEU A 259 -10.18 -3.83 -12.78
CA LEU A 259 -10.65 -5.20 -12.51
C LEU A 259 -11.00 -5.42 -11.03
N LEU A 260 -10.37 -4.69 -10.13
CA LEU A 260 -10.60 -4.77 -8.68
C LEU A 260 -11.34 -3.53 -8.14
N GLY A 261 -11.98 -2.75 -9.01
CA GLY A 261 -12.35 -1.37 -8.71
C GLY A 261 -11.12 -0.50 -8.49
N GLU A 262 -11.30 0.68 -7.92
CA GLU A 262 -10.20 1.53 -7.48
C GLU A 262 -10.54 2.20 -6.15
N ARG A 263 -9.54 2.62 -5.35
CA ARG A 263 -9.79 3.19 -4.01
C ARG A 263 -10.76 4.37 -4.01
N HIS A 264 -10.67 5.22 -5.03
CA HIS A 264 -11.54 6.39 -5.19
C HIS A 264 -12.84 6.08 -5.95
N VAL A 265 -12.94 4.94 -6.65
CA VAL A 265 -14.16 4.46 -7.32
C VAL A 265 -14.30 2.93 -7.12
N PRO A 266 -14.72 2.46 -5.93
CA PRO A 266 -14.63 1.03 -5.59
C PRO A 266 -15.51 0.11 -6.44
N THR A 267 -16.58 0.65 -7.03
CA THR A 267 -17.53 -0.09 -7.87
C THR A 267 -17.19 -0.07 -9.35
N ALA A 268 -16.11 0.63 -9.74
CA ALA A 268 -15.65 0.66 -11.12
C ALA A 268 -15.30 -0.76 -11.61
N LYS A 269 -15.47 -0.97 -12.91
CA LYS A 269 -15.15 -2.24 -13.58
C LYS A 269 -14.25 -1.96 -14.76
N ALA A 270 -13.49 -2.97 -15.16
CA ALA A 270 -12.72 -2.88 -16.38
C ALA A 270 -13.63 -2.76 -17.61
N SER A 271 -13.22 -1.93 -18.56
CA SER A 271 -13.91 -1.73 -19.85
C SER A 271 -12.88 -1.46 -20.94
N VAL A 272 -13.29 -1.67 -22.19
CA VAL A 272 -12.50 -1.32 -23.37
C VAL A 272 -13.39 -0.55 -24.33
N GLU A 273 -12.89 0.59 -24.80
CA GLU A 273 -13.57 1.48 -25.75
C GLU A 273 -12.70 1.72 -26.98
N ASN A 274 -13.31 2.26 -28.05
CA ASN A 274 -12.63 2.60 -29.32
C ASN A 274 -11.92 1.41 -29.99
N ILE A 275 -12.59 0.24 -29.99
CA ILE A 275 -12.11 -0.94 -30.71
C ILE A 275 -12.46 -0.81 -32.19
N ASP A 276 -11.47 -1.00 -33.06
CA ASP A 276 -11.65 -1.09 -34.51
C ASP A 276 -10.74 -2.17 -35.12
N LEU A 277 -10.89 -2.45 -36.42
CA LEU A 277 -10.16 -3.51 -37.11
C LEU A 277 -8.62 -3.31 -37.12
N SER A 278 -8.15 -2.08 -36.87
CA SER A 278 -6.73 -1.72 -36.90
C SER A 278 -6.03 -1.86 -35.55
N ASN A 279 -6.76 -2.05 -34.44
CA ASN A 279 -6.19 -1.98 -33.09
C ASN A 279 -6.43 -3.22 -32.20
N ILE A 280 -7.04 -4.28 -32.74
CA ILE A 280 -7.35 -5.54 -32.03
C ILE A 280 -6.22 -6.57 -32.03
N GLN A 281 -5.07 -6.29 -32.67
CA GLN A 281 -3.93 -7.20 -32.67
C GLN A 281 -3.36 -7.32 -31.26
N LEU A 282 -2.88 -8.52 -30.92
CA LEU A 282 -2.45 -8.85 -29.56
C LEU A 282 -1.42 -7.87 -28.97
N GLY A 283 -0.47 -7.40 -29.80
CA GLY A 283 0.50 -6.38 -29.39
C GLY A 283 -0.14 -5.02 -29.07
N SER A 284 -1.05 -4.56 -29.93
CA SER A 284 -1.79 -3.29 -29.76
C SER A 284 -2.64 -3.31 -28.50
N VAL A 285 -3.35 -4.42 -28.25
CA VAL A 285 -4.17 -4.61 -27.02
C VAL A 285 -3.29 -4.61 -25.78
N PHE A 286 -2.19 -5.38 -25.78
CA PHE A 286 -1.31 -5.46 -24.62
C PHE A 286 -0.59 -4.14 -24.33
N LYS A 287 -0.16 -3.43 -25.37
CA LYS A 287 0.39 -2.08 -25.25
C LYS A 287 -0.63 -1.12 -24.66
N SER A 288 -1.86 -1.11 -25.19
CA SER A 288 -2.95 -0.25 -24.68
C SER A 288 -3.27 -0.55 -23.21
N LEU A 289 -3.17 -1.83 -22.78
CA LEU A 289 -3.37 -2.22 -21.40
C LEU A 289 -2.27 -1.70 -20.49
N CYS A 290 -1.00 -1.79 -20.91
CA CYS A 290 0.14 -1.22 -20.18
C CYS A 290 0.04 0.30 -20.10
N ASP A 291 -0.26 0.97 -21.22
CA ASP A 291 -0.47 2.42 -21.26
C ASP A 291 -1.59 2.84 -20.31
N SER A 292 -2.70 2.11 -20.29
CA SER A 292 -3.85 2.42 -19.45
C SER A 292 -3.60 2.22 -17.95
N LEU A 293 -2.76 1.25 -17.57
CA LEU A 293 -2.34 1.09 -16.17
C LEU A 293 -1.53 2.30 -15.70
N ILE A 294 -0.61 2.79 -16.53
CA ILE A 294 0.17 3.98 -16.21
C ILE A 294 -0.69 5.25 -16.28
N GLN A 295 -1.61 5.34 -17.24
CA GLN A 295 -2.58 6.43 -17.33
C GLN A 295 -3.49 6.51 -16.10
N ASN A 296 -3.88 5.37 -15.53
CA ASN A 296 -4.63 5.32 -14.28
C ASN A 296 -3.81 5.95 -13.13
N LEU A 297 -2.54 5.57 -12.98
CA LEU A 297 -1.64 6.21 -12.01
C LEU A 297 -1.45 7.70 -12.30
N HIS A 298 -1.27 8.09 -13.56
CA HIS A 298 -1.10 9.49 -13.94
C HIS A 298 -2.36 10.32 -13.68
N THR A 299 -3.55 9.72 -13.80
CA THR A 299 -4.81 10.36 -13.38
C THR A 299 -4.85 10.53 -11.86
N MET A 300 -4.33 9.55 -11.10
CA MET A 300 -4.27 9.62 -9.65
C MET A 300 -3.22 10.62 -9.14
N MET A 301 -2.07 10.71 -9.80
CA MET A 301 -0.98 11.63 -9.48
C MET A 301 -0.34 12.12 -10.79
N PRO A 302 -0.83 13.25 -11.34
CA PRO A 302 -0.29 13.81 -12.57
C PRO A 302 1.19 14.18 -12.47
N LYS A 303 1.90 14.13 -13.59
CA LYS A 303 3.33 14.51 -13.64
C LYS A 303 3.62 15.94 -13.14
N ASP A 304 2.65 16.84 -13.23
CA ASP A 304 2.81 18.21 -12.75
C ASP A 304 2.93 18.29 -11.22
N ILE A 305 2.39 17.30 -10.48
CA ILE A 305 2.63 17.13 -9.05
C ILE A 305 4.09 16.74 -8.79
N LEU A 306 4.63 15.81 -9.57
CA LEU A 306 6.04 15.41 -9.45
C LEU A 306 6.95 16.59 -9.79
N ARG A 307 6.61 17.38 -10.82
CA ARG A 307 7.36 18.58 -11.21
C ARG A 307 7.32 19.67 -10.15
N SER A 308 6.16 19.91 -9.52
CA SER A 308 6.03 20.91 -8.45
C SER A 308 6.80 20.50 -7.19
N ALA A 309 6.97 19.20 -6.96
CA ALA A 309 7.83 18.63 -5.93
C ALA A 309 9.31 18.48 -6.34
N ASP A 310 9.72 19.06 -7.48
CA ASP A 310 11.09 19.03 -8.01
C ASP A 310 11.66 17.63 -8.26
N ILE A 311 10.80 16.64 -8.53
CA ILE A 311 11.19 15.27 -8.86
C ILE A 311 11.89 15.23 -10.22
N LYS A 312 13.06 14.58 -10.28
CA LYS A 312 13.91 14.50 -11.48
C LYS A 312 13.92 13.14 -12.15
N ARG A 313 13.62 12.07 -11.43
CA ARG A 313 13.53 10.71 -11.96
C ARG A 313 12.56 9.85 -11.16
N ILE A 314 12.15 8.75 -11.78
CA ILE A 314 11.36 7.70 -11.14
C ILE A 314 12.26 6.48 -10.94
N VAL A 315 12.40 6.06 -9.68
CA VAL A 315 13.06 4.81 -9.31
C VAL A 315 12.03 3.69 -9.35
N GLY A 316 12.13 2.84 -10.36
CA GLY A 316 11.24 1.70 -10.58
C GLY A 316 11.62 0.50 -9.71
N ASN A 317 10.61 -0.14 -9.11
CA ASN A 317 10.75 -1.43 -8.45
C ASN A 317 9.51 -2.32 -8.71
N GLY A 318 9.58 -3.57 -8.22
CA GLY A 318 8.53 -4.56 -8.40
C GLY A 318 8.70 -5.44 -9.65
N SER A 319 8.27 -6.70 -9.54
CA SER A 319 8.45 -7.71 -10.60
C SER A 319 7.58 -7.47 -11.83
N GLY A 320 6.46 -6.75 -11.67
CA GLY A 320 5.57 -6.36 -12.76
C GLY A 320 6.18 -5.30 -13.66
N LEU A 321 6.91 -4.33 -13.09
CA LEU A 321 7.59 -3.26 -13.85
C LEU A 321 8.92 -3.73 -14.42
N SER A 322 9.80 -4.31 -13.60
CA SER A 322 11.19 -4.65 -13.99
C SER A 322 11.28 -5.63 -15.17
N ARG A 323 10.28 -6.49 -15.36
CA ARG A 323 10.25 -7.51 -16.40
C ARG A 323 9.43 -7.14 -17.64
N ASN A 324 8.83 -5.93 -17.66
CA ASN A 324 7.90 -5.53 -18.71
C ASN A 324 8.33 -4.20 -19.35
N ALA A 325 9.13 -4.30 -20.42
CA ALA A 325 9.64 -3.14 -21.15
C ALA A 325 8.53 -2.30 -21.82
N VAL A 326 7.35 -2.87 -22.09
CA VAL A 326 6.20 -2.12 -22.62
C VAL A 326 5.66 -1.17 -21.54
N LEU A 327 5.54 -1.67 -20.31
CA LEU A 327 5.11 -0.88 -19.15
C LEU A 327 6.16 0.19 -18.78
N GLN A 328 7.45 -0.13 -18.88
CA GLN A 328 8.54 0.83 -18.68
C GLN A 328 8.44 2.02 -19.65
N ARG A 329 8.25 1.75 -20.95
CA ARG A 329 8.05 2.80 -21.96
C ARG A 329 6.82 3.65 -21.66
N ALA A 330 5.74 3.05 -21.16
CA ALA A 330 4.54 3.79 -20.77
C ALA A 330 4.84 4.75 -19.61
N VAL A 331 5.59 4.33 -18.58
CA VAL A 331 6.00 5.20 -17.46
C VAL A 331 6.75 6.43 -17.96
N GLU A 332 7.80 6.23 -18.77
CA GLU A 332 8.59 7.32 -19.32
C GLU A 332 7.75 8.26 -20.21
N HIS A 333 6.83 7.69 -21.00
CA HIS A 333 5.93 8.46 -21.85
C HIS A 333 5.00 9.37 -21.04
N TYR A 334 4.25 8.81 -20.08
CA TYR A 334 3.24 9.54 -19.32
C TYR A 334 3.86 10.54 -18.35
N TYR A 335 4.92 10.18 -17.64
CA TYR A 335 5.53 11.07 -16.66
C TYR A 335 6.58 12.01 -17.25
N SER A 336 7.13 11.70 -18.42
CA SER A 336 8.20 12.49 -19.05
C SER A 336 9.42 12.66 -18.12
N LEU A 337 9.73 11.61 -17.35
CA LEU A 337 10.88 11.51 -16.43
C LEU A 337 11.65 10.22 -16.72
N PRO A 338 12.99 10.19 -16.51
CA PRO A 338 13.76 8.97 -16.60
C PRO A 338 13.24 7.91 -15.63
N LEU A 339 13.13 6.66 -16.11
CA LEU A 339 12.87 5.49 -15.28
C LEU A 339 14.17 4.73 -15.03
N GLU A 340 14.58 4.65 -13.77
CA GLU A 340 15.81 3.98 -13.36
C GLU A 340 15.51 2.85 -12.39
N PHE A 341 16.32 1.79 -12.42
CA PHE A 341 16.17 0.66 -11.50
C PHE A 341 17.35 0.61 -10.56
N THR A 342 17.09 0.66 -9.25
CA THR A 342 18.11 0.57 -8.20
C THR A 342 17.94 -0.72 -7.42
N CYS A 343 19.00 -1.17 -6.75
CA CYS A 343 18.93 -2.29 -5.83
C CYS A 343 18.29 -1.85 -4.50
N GLY A 344 16.97 -2.03 -4.38
CA GLY A 344 16.21 -1.58 -3.21
C GLY A 344 14.79 -2.16 -3.16
N GLY A 345 13.97 -1.65 -2.23
CA GLY A 345 12.54 -1.97 -2.14
C GLY A 345 12.17 -3.12 -1.21
N ASP A 346 13.14 -3.75 -0.55
CA ASP A 346 12.86 -4.71 0.52
C ASP A 346 12.53 -3.96 1.81
N ALA A 347 11.28 -4.07 2.28
CA ALA A 347 10.84 -3.48 3.53
C ALA A 347 11.67 -3.96 4.75
N ALA A 348 12.22 -5.18 4.74
CA ALA A 348 13.08 -5.64 5.81
C ALA A 348 14.42 -4.87 5.85
N LYS A 349 15.01 -4.59 4.68
CA LYS A 349 16.18 -3.70 4.57
C LYS A 349 15.84 -2.30 5.05
N GLY A 350 14.67 -1.79 4.67
CA GLY A 350 14.20 -0.46 5.09
C GLY A 350 14.02 -0.35 6.61
N ALA A 351 13.42 -1.36 7.24
CA ALA A 351 13.27 -1.42 8.68
C ALA A 351 14.63 -1.43 9.40
N ALA A 352 15.65 -2.10 8.83
CA ALA A 352 17.01 -2.08 9.36
C ALA A 352 17.68 -0.71 9.22
N ILE A 353 17.47 -0.01 8.09
CA ILE A 353 17.99 1.35 7.87
C ILE A 353 17.37 2.36 8.86
N ALA A 354 16.08 2.21 9.16
CA ALA A 354 15.33 3.14 10.01
C ALA A 354 15.77 3.18 11.48
N VAL A 355 16.61 2.23 11.93
CA VAL A 355 17.08 2.11 13.31
C VAL A 355 18.60 2.31 13.46
N ILE A 356 19.27 2.68 12.36
CA ILE A 356 20.70 3.06 12.32
C ILE A 356 20.78 4.58 12.35
#